data_AF-A0A7J4R741-F1
#
_entry.id   AF-A0A7J4R741-F1
#
_cell.length_a   1.000
_cell.length_b   1.000
_cell.length_c   1.000
_cell.angle_alpha   90.00
_cell.angle_beta   90.00
_cell.angle_gamma   90.00
#
_symmetry.space_group_name_H-M   'P 1'
#
loop_
_entity.id
_entity.type
_entity.pdbx_description
1 polymer ?
#
loop_
_entity_poly.entity_id
_entity_poly.type
_entity_poly.pdbx_seq_one_letter_code
_entity_poly.pdbx_strand_id
1 'polypeptide(L)' 'MSRKYFVKFVSEPRNDTIKTIVGVACAARAISEGHEVSVFFAAAGTRLLEPAYIEELNKEMGEDSTVVSDMMG' A
#
# COMPACT_ATOMS: atom_id res chain seq x y z
N MET A 1 5.86 22.90 -1.25
CA MET A 1 4.72 23.04 -2.19
C MET A 1 4.00 21.72 -2.23
N SER A 2 2.67 21.71 -2.04
CA SER A 2 1.88 20.48 -2.18
C SER A 2 1.74 20.09 -3.67
N ARG A 3 1.67 18.79 -3.95
CA ARG A 3 1.53 18.19 -5.29
C ARG A 3 0.36 17.21 -5.29
N LYS A 4 -0.18 16.91 -6.48
CA LYS A 4 -1.20 15.87 -6.67
C LYS A 4 -0.55 14.61 -7.24
N TYR A 5 -0.72 13.47 -6.58
CA TYR A 5 -0.25 12.17 -7.04
C TYR A 5 -1.44 11.24 -7.31
N PHE A 6 -1.30 10.41 -8.34
CA PHE A 6 -2.20 9.31 -8.62
C PHE A 6 -1.41 8.00 -8.55
N VAL A 7 -1.73 7.14 -7.59
CA VAL A 7 -1.08 5.85 -7.38
C VAL A 7 -2.04 4.75 -7.82
N LYS A 8 -1.55 3.81 -8.63
CA LYS A 8 -2.38 2.77 -9.23
C LYS A 8 -1.84 1.38 -8.90
N PHE A 9 -2.64 0.58 -8.22
CA PHE A 9 -2.37 -0.84 -7.98
C PHE A 9 -3.24 -1.69 -8.91
N VAL A 10 -2.61 -2.43 -9.84
CA VAL A 10 -3.32 -3.26 -10.85
C VAL A 10 -2.77 -4.67 -10.94
N SER A 11 -1.46 -4.83 -10.77
CA SER A 11 -0.76 -6.12 -10.83
C SER A 11 -1.12 -7.01 -9.65
N GLU A 12 -0.99 -8.33 -9.82
CA GLU A 12 -1.13 -9.29 -8.72
C GLU A 12 -0.05 -9.02 -7.66
N PRO A 13 -0.43 -8.59 -6.45
CA PRO A 13 0.52 -8.15 -5.44
C PRO A 13 1.41 -9.28 -4.90
N ARG A 14 0.99 -10.55 -5.03
CA ARG A 14 1.78 -11.73 -4.63
C ARG A 14 2.95 -12.06 -5.56
N ASN A 15 2.98 -11.49 -6.77
CA ASN A 15 4.12 -11.71 -7.67
C ASN A 15 5.42 -11.09 -7.11
N ASP A 16 5.30 -10.01 -6.34
CA ASP A 16 6.41 -9.36 -5.65
C ASP A 16 5.87 -8.60 -4.45
N THR A 17 5.78 -9.31 -3.32
CA THR A 17 5.18 -8.79 -2.09
C THR A 17 5.93 -7.58 -1.54
N ILE A 18 7.26 -7.57 -1.64
CA ILE A 18 8.08 -6.44 -1.19
C ILE A 18 7.81 -5.20 -2.04
N LYS A 19 7.72 -5.31 -3.38
CA LYS A 19 7.36 -4.16 -4.23
C LYS A 19 5.95 -3.64 -3.93
N THR A 20 5.03 -4.54 -3.62
CA THR A 20 3.68 -4.16 -3.18
C THR A 20 3.74 -3.29 -1.93
N ILE A 21 4.46 -3.74 -0.89
CA ILE A 21 4.66 -3.00 0.37
C ILE A 21 5.32 -1.64 0.11
N VAL A 22 6.39 -1.61 -0.70
CA VAL A 22 7.07 -0.35 -1.07
C VAL A 22 6.12 0.61 -1.78
N GLY A 23 5.25 0.12 -2.67
CA GLY A 23 4.24 0.95 -3.32
C GLY A 23 3.28 1.60 -2.33
N VAL A 24 2.80 0.84 -1.34
CA VAL A 24 1.96 1.35 -0.24
C VAL A 24 2.72 2.39 0.57
N ALA A 25 3.98 2.10 0.94
CA ALA A 25 4.83 3.02 1.69
C ALA A 25 5.08 4.33 0.94
N CYS A 26 5.27 4.30 -0.39
CA CYS A 26 5.42 5.52 -1.19
C CYS A 26 4.16 6.37 -1.19
N ALA A 27 2.97 5.76 -1.28
CA ALA A 27 1.70 6.49 -1.21
C ALA A 27 1.50 7.12 0.19
N ALA A 28 1.70 6.33 1.25
CA ALA A 28 1.61 6.78 2.63
C ALA A 28 2.62 7.91 2.93
N ARG A 29 3.85 7.79 2.43
CA ARG A 29 4.87 8.82 2.60
C ARG A 29 4.47 10.13 1.93
N ALA A 30 3.97 10.09 0.70
CA ALA A 30 3.51 11.28 0.00
C ALA A 30 2.37 11.98 0.76
N ILE A 31 1.43 11.22 1.34
CA ILE A 31 0.38 11.76 2.22
C ILE A 31 1.01 12.45 3.44
N SER A 32 1.96 11.79 4.12
CA SER A 32 2.63 12.34 5.32
C SER A 32 3.43 13.62 5.04
N GLU A 33 3.90 13.82 3.80
CA GLU A 33 4.61 15.03 3.36
C GLU A 33 3.66 16.16 2.91
N GLY A 34 2.34 15.98 3.07
CA GLY A 34 1.32 17.00 2.79
C GLY A 34 0.92 17.08 1.31
N HIS A 35 1.09 16.00 0.55
CA HIS A 35 0.61 15.88 -0.83
C HIS A 35 -0.83 15.35 -0.89
N GLU A 36 -1.56 15.76 -1.93
CA GLU A 36 -2.88 15.18 -2.25
C GLU A 36 -2.65 13.89 -3.04
N VAL A 37 -3.07 12.76 -2.50
CA VAL A 37 -2.84 11.44 -3.13
C VAL A 37 -4.18 10.77 -3.38
N SER A 38 -4.43 10.41 -4.64
CA SER A 38 -5.54 9.53 -5.03
C SER A 38 -4.99 8.14 -5.32
N VAL A 39 -5.50 7.12 -4.63
CA VAL A 39 -5.10 5.73 -4.83
C VAL A 39 -6.23 4.99 -5.55
N PHE A 40 -5.89 4.25 -6.60
CA PHE A 40 -6.84 3.46 -7.38
C PHE A 40 -6.42 1.99 -7.42
N PHE A 41 -7.33 1.12 -7.03
CA PHE A 41 -7.16 -0.33 -7.04
C PHE A 41 -8.03 -0.95 -8.14
N ALA A 42 -7.44 -1.79 -8.99
CA ALA A 42 -8.16 -2.49 -10.05
C ALA A 42 -7.56 -3.87 -10.34
N ALA A 43 -8.32 -4.71 -11.05
CA ALA A 43 -7.91 -6.08 -11.39
C ALA A 43 -7.38 -6.85 -10.16
N ALA A 44 -6.26 -7.56 -10.28
CA ALA A 44 -5.67 -8.30 -9.16
C ALA A 44 -5.18 -7.39 -8.01
N GLY A 45 -4.95 -6.10 -8.29
CA GLY A 45 -4.58 -5.11 -7.28
C GLY A 45 -5.68 -4.83 -6.24
N THR A 46 -6.95 -5.18 -6.49
CA THR A 46 -8.02 -5.02 -5.48
C THR A 46 -7.83 -5.91 -4.26
N ARG A 47 -6.94 -6.92 -4.32
CA ARG A 47 -6.59 -7.75 -3.17
C ARG A 47 -6.05 -6.92 -1.99
N LEU A 48 -5.42 -5.78 -2.27
CA LEU A 48 -4.98 -4.83 -1.24
C LEU A 48 -6.13 -4.20 -0.43
N LEU A 49 -7.38 -4.42 -0.82
CA LEU A 49 -8.55 -4.00 -0.06
C LEU A 49 -9.06 -5.10 0.89
N GLU A 50 -8.48 -6.31 0.83
CA GLU A 50 -8.86 -7.42 1.70
C GLU A 50 -8.07 -7.34 3.02
N PRO A 51 -8.72 -7.16 4.19
CA PRO A 51 -8.01 -7.05 5.46
C PRO A 51 -7.09 -8.24 5.75
N ALA A 52 -7.54 -9.46 5.42
CA ALA A 52 -6.73 -10.67 5.58
C ALA A 52 -5.42 -10.62 4.78
N TYR A 53 -5.42 -9.99 3.61
CA TYR A 53 -4.20 -9.85 2.81
C TYR A 53 -3.26 -8.79 3.41
N ILE A 54 -3.80 -7.72 4.01
CA ILE A 54 -2.98 -6.75 4.73
C ILE A 54 -2.29 -7.40 5.94
N GLU A 55 -2.97 -8.29 6.64
CA GLU A 55 -2.35 -9.09 7.71
C GLU A 55 -1.23 -10.02 7.19
N GLU A 56 -1.36 -10.57 5.97
CA GLU A 56 -0.25 -11.28 5.32
C GLU A 56 0.94 -10.35 5.08
N LEU A 57 0.71 -9.13 4.55
CA LEU A 57 1.77 -8.15 4.30
C LEU A 57 2.46 -7.66 5.57
N ASN A 58 1.70 -7.53 6.67
CA ASN A 58 2.26 -7.21 7.97
C ASN A 58 3.25 -8.28 8.43
N LYS A 59 2.89 -9.57 8.32
CA LYS A 59 3.77 -10.68 8.72
C LYS A 59 5.07 -10.73 7.94
N GLU A 60 5.08 -10.30 6.68
CA GLU A 60 6.31 -10.15 5.89
C GLU A 60 7.26 -9.09 6.48
N MET A 61 6.74 -8.13 7.23
CA MET A 61 7.51 -7.11 7.95
C MET A 61 7.89 -7.54 9.38
N GLY A 62 7.39 -8.69 9.86
CA GLY A 62 7.62 -9.24 11.19
C GLY A 62 6.34 -9.82 11.81
N GLU A 63 6.47 -10.82 12.68
CA GLU A 63 5.34 -11.62 13.20
C GLU A 63 4.27 -10.77 13.94
N ASP A 64 4.70 -9.72 14.64
CA ASP A 64 3.84 -8.77 15.38
C ASP A 64 3.75 -7.39 14.72
N SER A 65 4.14 -7.26 13.45
CA SER A 65 4.16 -5.97 12.75
C SER A 65 2.76 -5.48 12.40
N THR A 66 2.52 -4.17 12.50
CA THR A 66 1.31 -3.48 12.01
C THR A 66 1.62 -2.49 10.90
N VAL A 67 2.86 -2.45 10.44
CA VAL A 67 3.42 -1.36 9.63
C VAL A 67 2.62 -1.10 8.35
N VAL A 68 2.14 -2.15 7.67
CA VAL A 68 1.38 -1.99 6.42
C VAL A 68 -0.04 -1.50 6.71
N SER A 69 -0.66 -1.99 7.78
CA SER A 69 -1.95 -1.46 8.25
C SER A 69 -1.84 0.02 8.60
N ASP A 70 -0.80 0.42 9.33
CA ASP A 70 -0.57 1.81 9.74
C ASP A 70 -0.37 2.75 8.55
N MET A 71 0.20 2.25 7.44
CA MET A 71 0.35 3.00 6.19
C MET A 71 -0.97 3.20 5.43
N MET A 72 -1.94 2.29 5.61
CA MET A 72 -3.21 2.31 4.88
C MET A 72 -4.30 3.14 5.56
N GLY A 73 -4.18 3.37 6.87
CA GLY A 73 -5.09 4.23 7.64
C GLY A 73 -6.14 3.47 8.42
#